data_AF-A0AB34IRH0-F1
#
_entry.id   AF-A0AB34IRH0-F1
#
_cell.length_a   1.000
_cell.length_b   1.000
_cell.length_c   1.000
_cell.angle_alpha   90.00
_cell.angle_beta   90.00
_cell.angle_gamma   90.00
#
_symmetry.space_group_name_H-M   'P 1'
#
loop_
_entity.id
_entity.type
_entity.pdbx_description
1 polymer ?
#
loop_
_entity_poly.entity_id
_entity_poly.type
_entity_poly.pdbx_seq_one_letter_code
_entity_poly.pdbx_strand_id
1 'polypeptide(L)'
;MLLLSFAARALVCSFLVVAAAVGARRLSNTLSRRSNASGEPTATPSVPVPSETLAEELPHGMFRVLLQHLLLPLALGYGLCLSDRTNMAMAQLQMAGDLGLSQADFGAAASAFFLPYVALQVPANYFLSRVSAKRVLAGYVMCWSSVSAMHSFLHSSGELVVLRLLLGIAEAGYYPGCLYVMARWFPSQVAGQAVALLFSISLVFSSVTLGSSGLIMDSLDGALGVRGWRWLFLIQSLPGIPIALSILAFVDDDPHDCEWLTPSQRRYLVDRFRGEARLGKLADSLIAQLRQLLLLPSTWVLGLQFFSGETPLHQGGLKSMLVPIPMRIGVRFSIADCELRCGAIFALHARS
;
A
#
# COMPACT_ATOMS: atom_id res chain seq x y z
N MET A 1 -12.33 10.27 -26.00
CA MET A 1 -11.20 11.23 -26.07
C MET A 1 -10.87 11.91 -24.73
N LEU A 2 -11.86 12.25 -23.88
CA LEU A 2 -11.63 12.82 -22.53
C LEU A 2 -10.89 11.87 -21.56
N LEU A 3 -11.18 10.57 -21.58
CA LEU A 3 -10.49 9.55 -20.76
C LEU A 3 -9.01 9.36 -21.12
N LEU A 4 -8.66 9.44 -22.43
CA LEU A 4 -7.26 9.41 -22.90
C LEU A 4 -6.51 10.69 -22.54
N SER A 5 -7.18 11.85 -22.58
CA SER A 5 -6.63 13.11 -22.08
C SER A 5 -6.43 13.09 -20.55
N PHE A 6 -7.27 12.38 -19.79
CA PHE A 6 -7.16 12.29 -18.33
C PHE A 6 -6.05 11.32 -17.90
N ALA A 7 -5.94 10.16 -18.55
CA ALA A 7 -4.84 9.21 -18.36
C ALA A 7 -3.49 9.82 -18.78
N ALA A 8 -3.44 10.58 -19.89
CA ALA A 8 -2.25 11.30 -20.30
C ALA A 8 -1.87 12.42 -19.30
N ARG A 9 -2.84 13.14 -18.73
CA ARG A 9 -2.59 14.17 -17.69
C ARG A 9 -2.16 13.56 -16.35
N ALA A 10 -2.69 12.39 -15.98
CA ALA A 10 -2.28 11.66 -14.79
C ALA A 10 -0.87 11.05 -14.92
N LEU A 11 -0.52 10.55 -16.12
CA LEU A 11 0.84 10.13 -16.46
C LEU A 11 1.81 11.33 -16.46
N VAL A 12 1.41 12.47 -17.03
CA VAL A 12 2.21 13.72 -17.00
C VAL A 12 2.37 14.24 -15.57
N CYS A 13 1.36 14.16 -14.71
CA CYS A 13 1.49 14.49 -13.28
C CYS A 13 2.43 13.53 -12.55
N SER A 14 2.37 12.23 -12.85
CA SER A 14 3.29 11.23 -12.30
C SER A 14 4.73 11.46 -12.77
N PHE A 15 4.92 11.83 -14.05
CA PHE A 15 6.21 12.25 -14.60
C PHE A 15 6.69 13.58 -14.01
N LEU A 16 5.80 14.52 -13.69
CA LEU A 16 6.16 15.80 -13.07
C LEU A 16 6.57 15.63 -11.60
N VAL A 17 6.01 14.68 -10.88
CA VAL A 17 6.46 14.33 -9.51
C VAL A 17 7.85 13.68 -9.56
N VAL A 18 8.10 12.79 -10.53
CA VAL A 18 9.44 12.22 -10.77
C VAL A 18 10.43 13.29 -11.28
N ALA A 19 9.99 14.20 -12.14
CA ALA A 19 10.82 15.30 -12.65
C ALA A 19 11.08 16.39 -11.59
N ALA A 20 10.17 16.62 -10.65
CA ALA A 20 10.38 17.50 -9.49
C ALA A 20 11.41 16.90 -8.53
N ALA A 21 11.36 15.58 -8.31
CA ALA A 21 12.39 14.86 -7.56
C ALA A 21 13.78 14.93 -8.25
N VAL A 22 13.82 14.99 -9.58
CA VAL A 22 15.07 15.19 -10.35
C VAL A 22 15.48 16.68 -10.41
N GLY A 23 14.53 17.62 -10.42
CA GLY A 23 14.78 19.07 -10.42
C GLY A 23 15.35 19.57 -9.11
N ALA A 24 14.93 18.99 -7.98
CA ALA A 24 15.49 19.25 -6.66
C ALA A 24 17.00 18.92 -6.58
N ARG A 25 17.50 17.95 -7.37
CA ARG A 25 18.95 17.65 -7.50
C ARG A 25 19.74 18.80 -8.14
N ARG A 26 19.16 19.56 -9.09
CA ARG A 26 19.86 20.69 -9.73
C ARG A 26 19.97 21.88 -8.78
N LEU A 27 18.91 22.18 -8.03
CA LEU A 27 18.91 23.29 -7.05
C LEU A 27 19.91 23.03 -5.91
N SER A 28 19.93 21.80 -5.38
CA SER A 28 20.87 21.36 -4.34
C SER A 28 22.33 21.48 -4.79
N ASN A 29 22.66 21.06 -6.02
CA ASN A 29 24.01 21.19 -6.58
C ASN A 29 24.44 22.66 -6.79
N THR A 30 23.52 23.56 -7.15
CA THR A 30 23.82 25.01 -7.22
C THR A 30 24.00 25.67 -5.85
N LEU A 31 23.25 25.22 -4.83
CA LEU A 31 23.37 25.73 -3.46
C LEU A 31 24.67 25.24 -2.79
N SER A 32 25.05 23.97 -3.02
CA SER A 32 26.33 23.41 -2.59
C SER A 32 27.54 24.13 -3.23
N ARG A 33 27.46 24.46 -4.53
CA ARG A 33 28.50 25.26 -5.21
C ARG A 33 28.63 26.70 -4.68
N ARG A 34 27.53 27.32 -4.23
CA ARG A 34 27.56 28.65 -3.61
C ARG A 34 28.14 28.63 -2.19
N SER A 35 27.84 27.58 -1.42
CA SER A 35 28.37 27.41 -0.05
C SER A 35 29.89 27.20 -0.04
N ASN A 36 30.45 26.52 -1.05
CA ASN A 36 31.91 26.32 -1.16
C ASN A 36 32.69 27.56 -1.66
N ALA A 37 31.99 28.64 -2.05
CA ALA A 37 32.63 29.87 -2.54
C ALA A 37 32.82 30.95 -1.44
N SER A 38 32.26 30.75 -0.25
CA SER A 38 32.40 31.66 0.90
C SER A 38 33.19 30.95 2.01
N GLY A 39 34.40 31.45 2.30
CA GLY A 39 35.32 30.87 3.28
C GLY A 39 34.72 30.66 4.68
N GLU A 40 35.13 29.54 5.27
CA GLU A 40 34.90 29.01 6.63
C GLU A 40 35.24 30.00 7.79
N PRO A 41 34.89 29.75 9.09
CA PRO A 41 34.97 28.43 9.78
C PRO A 41 33.98 28.13 10.93
N THR A 42 33.57 26.87 11.11
CA THR A 42 33.63 26.10 12.40
C THR A 42 33.07 24.69 12.21
N ALA A 43 33.95 23.70 12.25
CA ALA A 43 33.60 22.29 12.19
C ALA A 43 32.93 21.84 13.50
N THR A 44 31.61 21.65 13.47
CA THR A 44 30.97 20.63 14.30
C THR A 44 31.16 19.29 13.60
N PRO A 45 31.43 18.19 14.32
CA PRO A 45 31.49 16.86 13.70
C PRO A 45 30.11 16.55 13.15
N SER A 46 29.95 16.74 11.85
CA SER A 46 28.75 16.34 11.13
C SER A 46 28.66 14.82 11.23
N VAL A 47 27.62 14.34 11.90
CA VAL A 47 27.18 12.96 11.72
C VAL A 47 26.92 12.81 10.22
N PRO A 48 27.63 11.93 9.49
CA PRO A 48 27.41 11.79 8.07
C PRO A 48 25.99 11.28 7.87
N VAL A 49 25.10 12.14 7.40
CA VAL A 49 23.78 11.74 6.93
C VAL A 49 24.03 10.89 5.68
N PRO A 50 23.74 9.57 5.69
CA PRO A 50 23.91 8.74 4.51
C PRO A 50 22.89 9.22 3.48
N SER A 51 23.36 10.03 2.53
CA SER A 51 22.61 10.53 1.39
C SER A 51 22.92 9.71 0.13
N GLU A 52 23.50 8.51 0.30
CA GLU A 52 23.72 7.55 -0.79
C GLU A 52 22.36 7.06 -1.29
N THR A 53 21.97 7.60 -2.43
CA THR A 53 20.70 7.27 -3.07
C THR A 53 20.74 5.84 -3.59
N LEU A 54 19.72 5.03 -3.25
CA LEU A 54 19.20 3.77 -3.81
C LEU A 54 19.84 3.16 -5.09
N ALA A 55 20.32 3.99 -6.01
CA ALA A 55 20.89 3.65 -7.31
C ALA A 55 22.43 3.52 -7.33
N GLU A 56 23.12 3.96 -6.27
CA GLU A 56 24.60 3.98 -6.19
C GLU A 56 25.15 2.72 -5.50
N GLU A 57 24.38 2.11 -4.58
CA GLU A 57 24.78 0.88 -3.88
C GLU A 57 24.47 -0.42 -4.64
N LEU A 58 23.49 -0.39 -5.54
CA LEU A 58 23.09 -1.53 -6.36
C LEU A 58 23.71 -1.45 -7.76
N PRO A 59 24.08 -2.57 -8.40
CA PRO A 59 24.52 -2.58 -9.79
C PRO A 59 23.56 -1.80 -10.70
N HIS A 60 24.10 -1.04 -11.64
CA HIS A 60 23.32 -0.15 -12.51
C HIS A 60 22.13 -0.89 -13.16
N GLY A 61 20.96 -0.25 -13.09
CA GLY A 61 19.71 -0.79 -13.64
C GLY A 61 19.04 -1.87 -12.80
N MET A 62 19.73 -2.51 -11.83
CA MET A 62 19.15 -3.58 -11.01
C MET A 62 17.95 -3.09 -10.21
N PHE A 63 18.05 -1.90 -9.61
CA PHE A 63 16.95 -1.31 -8.87
C PHE A 63 15.69 -1.15 -9.73
N ARG A 64 15.83 -0.71 -10.98
CA ARG A 64 14.70 -0.54 -11.91
C ARG A 64 14.04 -1.89 -12.23
N VAL A 65 14.84 -2.93 -12.41
CA VAL A 65 14.32 -4.28 -12.69
C VAL A 65 13.58 -4.83 -11.45
N LEU A 66 14.16 -4.72 -10.25
CA LEU A 66 13.49 -5.09 -9.00
C LEU A 66 12.19 -4.30 -8.79
N LEU A 67 12.20 -3.00 -9.12
CA LEU A 67 11.02 -2.15 -9.04
C LEU A 67 9.90 -2.67 -9.96
N GLN A 68 10.22 -3.00 -11.20
CA GLN A 68 9.24 -3.40 -12.20
C GLN A 68 8.69 -4.82 -11.99
N HIS A 69 9.54 -5.77 -11.62
CA HIS A 69 9.18 -7.19 -11.52
C HIS A 69 8.65 -7.59 -10.15
N LEU A 70 9.10 -6.92 -9.08
CA LEU A 70 8.69 -7.24 -7.70
C LEU A 70 7.85 -6.12 -7.09
N LEU A 71 8.41 -4.92 -6.99
CA LEU A 71 7.81 -3.87 -6.17
C LEU A 71 6.47 -3.42 -6.74
N LEU A 72 6.37 -3.21 -8.06
CA LEU A 72 5.17 -2.69 -8.68
C LEU A 72 3.98 -3.67 -8.58
N PRO A 73 4.07 -4.96 -8.95
CA PRO A 73 2.99 -5.92 -8.73
C PRO A 73 2.53 -6.01 -7.27
N LEU A 74 3.49 -6.05 -6.33
CA LEU A 74 3.21 -6.15 -4.90
C LEU A 74 2.52 -4.89 -4.37
N ALA A 75 3.00 -3.70 -4.78
CA ALA A 75 2.43 -2.42 -4.40
C ALA A 75 1.05 -2.18 -5.01
N LEU A 76 0.79 -2.65 -6.24
CA LEU A 76 -0.56 -2.59 -6.82
C LEU A 76 -1.54 -3.46 -6.03
N GLY A 77 -1.16 -4.67 -5.63
CA GLY A 77 -2.01 -5.50 -4.77
C GLY A 77 -2.20 -4.91 -3.36
N TYR A 78 -1.18 -4.27 -2.79
CA TYR A 78 -1.34 -3.61 -1.49
C TYR A 78 -2.21 -2.34 -1.61
N GLY A 79 -2.07 -1.59 -2.70
CA GLY A 79 -2.95 -0.47 -3.02
C GLY A 79 -4.41 -0.90 -3.21
N LEU A 80 -4.66 -2.06 -3.82
CA LEU A 80 -6.00 -2.63 -3.93
C LEU A 80 -6.58 -2.96 -2.55
N CYS A 81 -5.81 -3.62 -1.68
CA CYS A 81 -6.20 -3.90 -0.30
C CYS A 81 -6.53 -2.62 0.50
N LEU A 82 -5.74 -1.55 0.32
CA LEU A 82 -6.08 -0.24 0.91
C LEU A 82 -7.37 0.34 0.32
N SER A 83 -7.61 0.12 -0.97
CA SER A 83 -8.82 0.59 -1.66
C SER A 83 -10.08 -0.10 -1.14
N ASP A 84 -10.05 -1.42 -0.87
CA ASP A 84 -11.18 -2.15 -0.30
C ASP A 84 -11.61 -1.57 1.06
N ARG A 85 -10.65 -1.11 1.87
CA ARG A 85 -10.92 -0.46 3.16
C ARG A 85 -11.60 0.89 2.98
N THR A 86 -11.14 1.69 2.03
CA THR A 86 -11.73 3.00 1.74
C THR A 86 -13.08 2.89 1.01
N ASN A 87 -13.26 1.84 0.19
CA ASN A 87 -14.49 1.61 -0.57
C ASN A 87 -15.68 1.36 0.35
N MET A 88 -15.51 0.68 1.48
CA MET A 88 -16.60 0.55 2.44
C MET A 88 -17.03 1.91 3.00
N ALA A 89 -16.09 2.79 3.35
CA ALA A 89 -16.43 4.09 3.89
C ALA A 89 -17.24 4.92 2.88
N MET A 90 -16.94 4.81 1.58
CA MET A 90 -17.74 5.41 0.51
C MET A 90 -19.10 4.72 0.36
N ALA A 91 -19.12 3.40 0.26
CA ALA A 91 -20.33 2.60 0.10
C ALA A 91 -21.36 2.86 1.21
N GLN A 92 -20.89 3.11 2.44
CA GLN A 92 -21.73 3.43 3.59
C GLN A 92 -22.70 4.60 3.30
N LEU A 93 -22.33 5.58 2.47
CA LEU A 93 -23.16 6.75 2.15
C LEU A 93 -24.49 6.37 1.49
N GLN A 94 -24.52 5.31 0.69
CA GLN A 94 -25.74 4.81 0.03
C GLN A 94 -26.26 3.54 0.73
N MET A 95 -25.36 2.61 1.07
CA MET A 95 -25.68 1.28 1.61
C MET A 95 -26.39 1.35 2.97
N ALA A 96 -26.07 2.34 3.81
CA ALA A 96 -26.71 2.48 5.12
C ALA A 96 -28.23 2.68 5.02
N GLY A 97 -28.67 3.57 4.12
CA GLY A 97 -30.09 3.81 3.89
C GLY A 97 -30.77 2.68 3.11
N ASP A 98 -30.04 2.04 2.20
CA ASP A 98 -30.57 0.96 1.35
C ASP A 98 -30.87 -0.33 2.13
N LEU A 99 -29.99 -0.68 3.07
CA LEU A 99 -30.12 -1.89 3.90
C LEU A 99 -30.69 -1.62 5.30
N GLY A 100 -31.01 -0.36 5.63
CA GLY A 100 -31.50 0.03 6.95
C GLY A 100 -30.50 -0.20 8.08
N LEU A 101 -29.20 -0.07 7.80
CA LEU A 101 -28.13 -0.37 8.75
C LEU A 101 -27.98 0.73 9.80
N SER A 102 -27.87 0.34 11.05
CA SER A 102 -27.53 1.24 12.16
C SER A 102 -26.02 1.54 12.20
N GLN A 103 -25.64 2.57 12.95
CA GLN A 103 -24.21 2.81 13.23
C GLN A 103 -23.56 1.66 14.00
N ALA A 104 -24.33 0.95 14.83
CA ALA A 104 -23.86 -0.22 15.55
C ALA A 104 -23.54 -1.38 14.58
N ASP A 105 -24.34 -1.58 13.54
CA ASP A 105 -24.10 -2.60 12.51
C ASP A 105 -22.79 -2.34 11.76
N PHE A 106 -22.54 -1.08 11.37
CA PHE A 106 -21.28 -0.71 10.73
C PHE A 106 -20.08 -0.87 11.67
N GLY A 107 -20.22 -0.52 12.95
CA GLY A 107 -19.18 -0.75 13.96
C GLY A 107 -18.88 -2.24 14.17
N ALA A 108 -19.92 -3.08 14.19
CA ALA A 108 -19.79 -4.53 14.28
C ALA A 108 -19.08 -5.10 13.04
N ALA A 109 -19.51 -4.72 11.83
CA ALA A 109 -18.90 -5.14 10.58
C ALA A 109 -17.44 -4.69 10.45
N ALA A 110 -17.12 -3.45 10.87
CA ALA A 110 -15.76 -2.95 10.88
C ALA A 110 -14.86 -3.74 11.85
N SER A 111 -15.34 -4.04 13.05
CA SER A 111 -14.60 -4.82 14.05
C SER A 111 -14.42 -6.28 13.65
N ALA A 112 -15.44 -6.85 12.99
CA ALA A 112 -15.44 -8.24 12.53
C ALA A 112 -14.33 -8.52 11.49
N PHE A 113 -13.90 -7.52 10.72
CA PHE A 113 -12.73 -7.64 9.85
C PHE A 113 -11.43 -7.84 10.63
N PHE A 114 -11.20 -7.08 11.70
CA PHE A 114 -9.90 -7.06 12.40
C PHE A 114 -9.62 -8.30 13.23
N LEU A 115 -10.66 -8.94 13.79
CA LEU A 115 -10.50 -10.12 14.63
C LEU A 115 -9.76 -11.28 13.93
N PRO A 116 -10.23 -11.78 12.77
CA PRO A 116 -9.49 -12.80 12.03
C PRO A 116 -8.20 -12.26 11.42
N TYR A 117 -8.17 -10.98 11.01
CA TYR A 117 -6.99 -10.37 10.41
C TYR A 117 -5.79 -10.39 11.35
N VAL A 118 -5.97 -10.05 12.64
CA VAL A 118 -4.90 -10.11 13.64
C VAL A 118 -4.56 -11.56 13.99
N ALA A 119 -5.57 -12.41 14.19
CA ALA A 119 -5.35 -13.80 14.57
C ALA A 119 -4.57 -14.61 13.52
N LEU A 120 -4.80 -14.32 12.23
CA LEU A 120 -4.24 -15.09 11.12
C LEU A 120 -2.96 -14.51 10.54
N GLN A 121 -2.56 -13.28 10.89
CA GLN A 121 -1.31 -12.67 10.40
C GLN A 121 -0.07 -13.54 10.67
N VAL A 122 0.08 -14.04 11.91
CA VAL A 122 1.24 -14.86 12.30
C VAL A 122 1.22 -16.24 11.61
N PRO A 123 0.11 -17.01 11.67
CA PRO A 123 0.00 -18.27 10.93
C PRO A 123 0.20 -18.13 9.41
N ALA A 124 -0.38 -17.09 8.81
CA ALA A 124 -0.29 -16.82 7.38
C ALA A 124 1.15 -16.63 6.91
N ASN A 125 1.96 -15.86 7.65
CA ASN A 125 3.37 -15.68 7.30
C ASN A 125 4.20 -16.94 7.49
N TYR A 126 3.91 -17.70 8.55
CA TYR A 126 4.57 -18.99 8.74
C TYR A 126 4.30 -19.91 7.55
N PHE A 127 3.06 -19.98 7.07
CA PHE A 127 2.68 -20.73 5.88
C PHE A 127 3.39 -20.23 4.62
N LEU A 128 3.49 -18.90 4.45
CA LEU A 128 4.17 -18.27 3.33
C LEU A 128 5.68 -18.59 3.29
N SER A 129 6.31 -18.88 4.43
CA SER A 129 7.71 -19.33 4.47
C SER A 129 7.93 -20.78 3.99
N ARG A 130 6.87 -21.60 3.97
CA ARG A 130 6.91 -23.02 3.61
C ARG A 130 6.46 -23.30 2.18
N VAL A 131 5.71 -22.38 1.60
CA VAL A 131 5.11 -22.48 0.27
C VAL A 131 5.67 -21.36 -0.61
N SER A 132 5.55 -21.50 -1.93
CA SER A 132 5.83 -20.42 -2.90
C SER A 132 5.09 -19.14 -2.48
N ALA A 133 5.85 -18.12 -2.07
CA ALA A 133 5.34 -16.82 -1.66
C ALA A 133 4.55 -16.15 -2.78
N LYS A 134 5.04 -16.27 -4.02
CA LYS A 134 4.37 -15.86 -5.25
C LYS A 134 2.94 -16.39 -5.35
N ARG A 135 2.77 -17.70 -5.20
CA ARG A 135 1.44 -18.35 -5.33
C ARG A 135 0.51 -17.98 -4.19
N VAL A 136 1.04 -17.88 -2.97
CA VAL A 136 0.25 -17.49 -1.79
C VAL A 136 -0.24 -16.04 -1.90
N LEU A 137 0.64 -15.11 -2.30
CA LEU A 137 0.28 -13.70 -2.47
C LEU A 137 -0.77 -13.49 -3.57
N ALA A 138 -0.59 -14.13 -4.73
CA ALA A 138 -1.61 -14.11 -5.78
C ALA A 138 -2.93 -14.75 -5.34
N GLY A 139 -2.86 -15.84 -4.56
CA GLY A 139 -4.02 -16.49 -3.97
C GLY A 139 -4.80 -15.57 -3.03
N TYR A 140 -4.11 -14.78 -2.18
CA TYR A 140 -4.76 -13.77 -1.35
C TYR A 140 -5.51 -12.74 -2.20
N VAL A 141 -4.85 -12.17 -3.23
CA VAL A 141 -5.47 -11.17 -4.11
C VAL A 141 -6.75 -11.71 -4.74
N MET A 142 -6.70 -12.93 -5.30
CA MET A 142 -7.86 -13.56 -5.91
C MET A 142 -8.98 -13.83 -4.89
N CYS A 143 -8.63 -14.34 -3.72
CA CYS A 143 -9.58 -14.68 -2.67
C CYS A 143 -10.29 -13.44 -2.14
N TRP A 144 -9.56 -12.39 -1.74
CA TRP A 144 -10.20 -11.18 -1.21
C TRP A 144 -10.98 -10.44 -2.30
N SER A 145 -10.51 -10.43 -3.55
CA SER A 145 -11.22 -9.76 -4.65
C SER A 145 -12.56 -10.44 -4.93
N SER A 146 -12.60 -11.77 -4.83
CA SER A 146 -13.85 -12.53 -4.94
C SER A 146 -14.81 -12.18 -3.80
N VAL A 147 -14.32 -12.12 -2.55
CA VAL A 147 -15.13 -11.72 -1.39
C VAL A 147 -15.59 -10.26 -1.49
N SER A 148 -14.74 -9.36 -1.99
CA SER A 148 -15.08 -7.96 -2.24
C SER A 148 -16.20 -7.84 -3.29
N ALA A 149 -16.11 -8.59 -4.40
CA ALA A 149 -17.20 -8.66 -5.38
C ALA A 149 -18.52 -9.17 -4.78
N MET A 150 -18.46 -10.14 -3.86
CA MET A 150 -19.64 -10.67 -3.16
C MET A 150 -20.38 -9.60 -2.33
N HIS A 151 -19.71 -8.52 -1.91
CA HIS A 151 -20.38 -7.44 -1.19
C HIS A 151 -21.47 -6.76 -2.05
N SER A 152 -21.34 -6.77 -3.37
CA SER A 152 -22.36 -6.21 -4.28
C SER A 152 -23.72 -6.91 -4.17
N PHE A 153 -23.77 -8.13 -3.62
CA PHE A 153 -24.98 -8.94 -3.45
C PHE A 153 -25.51 -8.95 -2.02
N LEU A 154 -25.09 -8.00 -1.17
CA LEU A 154 -25.57 -7.91 0.20
C LEU A 154 -27.05 -7.45 0.28
N HIS A 155 -27.77 -8.07 1.22
CA HIS A 155 -29.18 -7.79 1.54
C HIS A 155 -29.42 -7.55 3.04
N SER A 156 -28.49 -7.91 3.93
CA SER A 156 -28.68 -7.76 5.38
C SER A 156 -27.40 -7.41 6.15
N SER A 157 -27.58 -6.90 7.38
CA SER A 157 -26.48 -6.62 8.32
C SER A 157 -25.66 -7.88 8.66
N GLY A 158 -26.33 -9.02 8.86
CA GLY A 158 -25.67 -10.28 9.18
C GLY A 158 -24.73 -10.75 8.07
N GLU A 159 -25.16 -10.66 6.82
CA GLU A 159 -24.33 -10.98 5.65
C GLU A 159 -23.12 -10.05 5.56
N LEU A 160 -23.30 -8.76 5.86
CA LEU A 160 -22.20 -7.79 5.86
C LEU A 160 -21.12 -8.19 6.88
N VAL A 161 -21.51 -8.56 8.10
CA VAL A 161 -20.58 -9.02 9.14
C VAL A 161 -19.84 -10.29 8.69
N VAL A 162 -20.54 -11.26 8.09
CA VAL A 162 -19.94 -12.50 7.58
C VAL A 162 -18.94 -12.23 6.46
N LEU A 163 -19.30 -11.42 5.46
CA LEU A 163 -18.37 -11.08 4.38
C LEU A 163 -17.16 -10.31 4.90
N ARG A 164 -17.32 -9.46 5.92
CA ARG A 164 -16.20 -8.77 6.57
C ARG A 164 -15.27 -9.72 7.32
N LEU A 165 -15.80 -10.73 7.99
CA LEU A 165 -14.99 -11.79 8.60
C LEU A 165 -14.16 -12.53 7.54
N LEU A 166 -14.81 -12.94 6.43
CA LEU A 166 -14.14 -13.63 5.33
C LEU A 166 -13.07 -12.76 4.68
N LEU A 167 -13.34 -11.46 4.51
CA LEU A 167 -12.37 -10.52 3.97
C LEU A 167 -11.16 -10.37 4.89
N GLY A 168 -11.38 -10.29 6.21
CA GLY A 168 -10.29 -10.25 7.20
C GLY A 168 -9.41 -11.51 7.17
N ILE A 169 -10.01 -12.69 6.95
CA ILE A 169 -9.28 -13.95 6.73
C ILE A 169 -8.45 -13.89 5.44
N ALA A 170 -9.06 -13.39 4.35
CA ALA A 170 -8.44 -13.36 3.03
C ALA A 170 -7.30 -12.32 2.91
N GLU A 171 -7.36 -11.21 3.65
CA GLU A 171 -6.32 -10.16 3.60
C GLU A 171 -5.17 -10.35 4.60
N ALA A 172 -5.35 -11.19 5.63
CA ALA A 172 -4.46 -11.25 6.80
C ALA A 172 -2.96 -11.39 6.47
N GLY A 173 -2.63 -12.15 5.44
CA GLY A 173 -1.25 -12.50 5.12
C GLY A 173 -0.55 -11.59 4.10
N TYR A 174 -1.27 -10.69 3.41
CA TYR A 174 -0.73 -10.07 2.20
C TYR A 174 0.38 -9.07 2.49
N TYR A 175 0.11 -8.04 3.31
CA TYR A 175 1.12 -7.03 3.67
C TYR A 175 2.41 -7.62 4.26
N PRO A 176 2.35 -8.46 5.31
CA PRO A 176 3.57 -9.05 5.86
C PRO A 176 4.23 -10.04 4.89
N GLY A 177 3.45 -10.70 4.02
CA GLY A 177 3.98 -11.50 2.92
C GLY A 177 4.74 -10.68 1.88
N CYS A 178 4.28 -9.46 1.56
CA CYS A 178 5.04 -8.52 0.74
C CYS A 178 6.38 -8.16 1.41
N LEU A 179 6.37 -7.86 2.71
CA LEU A 179 7.61 -7.56 3.45
C LEU A 179 8.57 -8.76 3.46
N TYR A 180 8.05 -9.98 3.60
CA TYR A 180 8.83 -11.21 3.52
C TYR A 180 9.51 -11.36 2.15
N VAL A 181 8.78 -11.17 1.05
CA VAL A 181 9.36 -11.20 -0.30
C VAL A 181 10.41 -10.09 -0.42
N MET A 182 10.10 -8.87 -0.02
CA MET A 182 11.04 -7.76 -0.10
C MET A 182 12.33 -8.01 0.68
N ALA A 183 12.26 -8.61 1.87
CA ALA A 183 13.43 -8.95 2.67
C ALA A 183 14.35 -9.99 1.98
N ARG A 184 13.84 -10.81 1.06
CA ARG A 184 14.61 -11.79 0.28
C ARG A 184 15.22 -11.21 -1.00
N TRP A 185 14.73 -10.05 -1.45
CA TRP A 185 15.11 -9.44 -2.73
C TRP A 185 15.89 -8.13 -2.58
N PHE A 186 15.68 -7.40 -1.49
CA PHE A 186 16.34 -6.12 -1.22
C PHE A 186 17.35 -6.26 -0.08
N PRO A 187 18.64 -5.93 -0.31
CA PRO A 187 19.65 -5.87 0.74
C PRO A 187 19.27 -4.90 1.87
N SER A 188 19.80 -5.13 3.07
CA SER A 188 19.40 -4.39 4.28
C SER A 188 19.57 -2.87 4.17
N GLN A 189 20.50 -2.40 3.33
CA GLN A 189 20.81 -0.99 3.12
C GLN A 189 19.67 -0.26 2.39
N VAL A 190 19.03 -0.93 1.43
CA VAL A 190 17.96 -0.37 0.58
C VAL A 190 16.57 -0.87 0.96
N ALA A 191 16.46 -1.87 1.83
CA ALA A 191 15.19 -2.48 2.25
C ALA A 191 14.20 -1.46 2.82
N GLY A 192 14.66 -0.53 3.67
CA GLY A 192 13.80 0.51 4.24
C GLY A 192 13.22 1.45 3.17
N GLN A 193 14.04 1.83 2.18
CA GLN A 193 13.60 2.68 1.07
C GLN A 193 12.65 1.93 0.13
N ALA A 194 12.89 0.65 -0.12
CA ALA A 194 12.00 -0.19 -0.91
C ALA A 194 10.62 -0.30 -0.23
N VAL A 195 10.56 -0.53 1.08
CA VAL A 195 9.30 -0.57 1.84
C VAL A 195 8.57 0.76 1.77
N ALA A 196 9.29 1.89 1.89
CA ALA A 196 8.71 3.21 1.74
C ALA A 196 8.11 3.44 0.33
N LEU A 197 8.78 2.95 -0.72
CA LEU A 197 8.26 3.00 -2.10
C LEU A 197 7.03 2.12 -2.28
N LEU A 198 7.02 0.90 -1.72
CA LEU A 198 5.85 0.04 -1.74
C LEU A 198 4.65 0.75 -1.12
N PHE A 199 4.82 1.36 0.05
CA PHE A 199 3.75 2.09 0.73
C PHE A 199 3.29 3.31 -0.08
N SER A 200 4.23 4.08 -0.62
CA SER A 200 3.96 5.29 -1.41
C SER A 200 3.14 4.99 -2.67
N ILE A 201 3.55 3.97 -3.45
CA ILE A 201 2.82 3.57 -4.66
C ILE A 201 1.42 3.07 -4.30
N SER A 202 1.31 2.29 -3.22
CA SER A 202 0.04 1.74 -2.75
C SER A 202 -0.94 2.82 -2.31
N LEU A 203 -0.46 3.85 -1.61
CA LEU A 203 -1.27 5.01 -1.22
C LEU A 203 -1.77 5.82 -2.43
N VAL A 204 -0.90 6.05 -3.41
CA VAL A 204 -1.28 6.76 -4.64
C VAL A 204 -2.34 5.97 -5.39
N PHE A 205 -2.14 4.66 -5.55
CA PHE A 205 -3.13 3.78 -6.18
C PHE A 205 -4.48 3.83 -5.44
N SER A 206 -4.47 3.72 -4.11
CA SER A 206 -5.68 3.77 -3.30
C SER A 206 -6.39 5.12 -3.40
N SER A 207 -5.65 6.22 -3.45
CA SER A 207 -6.22 7.58 -3.58
C SER A 207 -6.90 7.78 -4.95
N VAL A 208 -6.29 7.28 -6.03
CA VAL A 208 -6.91 7.32 -7.36
C VAL A 208 -8.18 6.46 -7.39
N THR A 209 -8.11 5.30 -6.75
CA THR A 209 -9.24 4.36 -6.65
C THR A 209 -10.39 4.98 -5.85
N LEU A 210 -10.11 5.71 -4.77
CA LEU A 210 -11.10 6.45 -4.01
C LEU A 210 -11.87 7.48 -4.86
N GLY A 211 -11.16 8.30 -5.65
CA GLY A 211 -11.80 9.25 -6.56
C GLY A 211 -12.67 8.56 -7.61
N SER A 212 -12.22 7.42 -8.17
CA SER A 212 -13.03 6.62 -9.09
C SER A 212 -14.27 6.01 -8.42
N SER A 213 -14.20 5.73 -7.12
CA SER A 213 -15.30 5.15 -6.35
C SER A 213 -16.49 6.10 -6.24
N GLY A 214 -16.24 7.38 -5.95
CA GLY A 214 -17.28 8.40 -5.96
C GLY A 214 -17.93 8.53 -7.33
N LEU A 215 -17.12 8.56 -8.40
CA LEU A 215 -17.64 8.64 -9.77
C LEU A 215 -18.49 7.43 -10.16
N ILE A 216 -18.09 6.21 -9.75
CA ILE A 216 -18.88 4.99 -9.97
C ILE A 216 -20.21 5.08 -9.24
N MET A 217 -20.18 5.46 -7.95
CA MET A 217 -21.38 5.58 -7.14
C MET A 217 -22.35 6.64 -7.66
N ASP A 218 -21.87 7.76 -8.20
CA ASP A 218 -22.74 8.82 -8.73
C ASP A 218 -23.24 8.52 -10.14
N SER A 219 -22.38 7.97 -11.01
CA SER A 219 -22.70 7.79 -12.44
C SER A 219 -23.52 6.52 -12.71
N LEU A 220 -23.39 5.50 -11.87
CA LEU A 220 -24.06 4.20 -12.04
C LEU A 220 -25.18 3.97 -11.03
N ASP A 221 -25.52 4.95 -10.18
CA ASP A 221 -26.69 4.80 -9.30
C ASP A 221 -27.97 4.71 -10.13
N GLY A 222 -28.73 3.63 -9.92
CA GLY A 222 -29.94 3.33 -10.68
C GLY A 222 -29.68 2.72 -12.07
N ALA A 223 -28.42 2.58 -12.50
CA ALA A 223 -28.09 1.88 -13.74
C ALA A 223 -28.52 0.41 -13.62
N LEU A 224 -29.33 -0.06 -14.59
CA LEU A 224 -29.96 -1.39 -14.58
C LEU A 224 -30.83 -1.66 -13.34
N GLY A 225 -31.32 -0.61 -12.65
CA GLY A 225 -32.08 -0.74 -11.40
C GLY A 225 -31.23 -1.13 -10.18
N VAL A 226 -29.90 -1.05 -10.30
CA VAL A 226 -28.95 -1.41 -9.24
C VAL A 226 -28.37 -0.13 -8.62
N ARG A 227 -28.19 -0.15 -7.30
CA ARG A 227 -27.60 0.96 -6.53
C ARG A 227 -26.11 1.13 -6.81
N GLY A 228 -25.63 2.37 -6.79
CA GLY A 228 -24.23 2.72 -7.06
C GLY A 228 -23.21 1.98 -6.19
N TRP A 229 -23.51 1.76 -4.91
CA TRP A 229 -22.63 1.02 -3.98
C TRP A 229 -22.39 -0.45 -4.39
N ARG A 230 -23.35 -1.08 -5.09
CA ARG A 230 -23.18 -2.45 -5.60
C ARG A 230 -22.22 -2.47 -6.79
N TRP A 231 -22.37 -1.51 -7.70
CA TRP A 231 -21.44 -1.30 -8.80
C TRP A 231 -20.03 -0.99 -8.32
N LEU A 232 -19.90 -0.24 -7.23
CA LEU A 232 -18.61 0.04 -6.62
C LEU A 232 -17.86 -1.25 -6.26
N PHE A 233 -18.46 -2.13 -5.46
CA PHE A 233 -17.80 -3.38 -5.06
C PHE A 233 -17.53 -4.32 -6.24
N LEU A 234 -18.45 -4.38 -7.21
CA LEU A 234 -18.28 -5.21 -8.40
C LEU A 234 -17.13 -4.71 -9.28
N ILE A 235 -17.08 -3.42 -9.59
CA ILE A 235 -16.09 -2.86 -10.52
C ILE A 235 -14.71 -2.77 -9.86
N GLN A 236 -14.64 -2.36 -8.58
CA GLN A 236 -13.34 -2.18 -7.90
C GLN A 236 -12.66 -3.50 -7.54
N SER A 237 -13.38 -4.62 -7.53
CA SER A 237 -12.78 -5.94 -7.33
C SER A 237 -12.20 -6.55 -8.61
N LEU A 238 -12.65 -6.12 -9.81
CA LEU A 238 -12.16 -6.64 -11.09
C LEU A 238 -10.64 -6.46 -11.30
N PRO A 239 -10.01 -5.33 -10.94
CA PRO A 239 -8.55 -5.17 -11.03
C PRO A 239 -7.75 -6.21 -10.25
N GLY A 240 -8.35 -6.87 -9.26
CA GLY A 240 -7.70 -7.94 -8.50
C GLY A 240 -7.21 -9.09 -9.37
N ILE A 241 -7.97 -9.47 -10.40
CA ILE A 241 -7.61 -10.57 -11.30
C ILE A 241 -6.30 -10.27 -12.07
N PRO A 242 -6.19 -9.17 -12.84
CA PRO A 242 -4.95 -8.85 -13.54
C PRO A 242 -3.79 -8.57 -12.59
N ILE A 243 -4.04 -8.02 -11.38
CA ILE A 243 -2.99 -7.84 -10.38
C ILE A 243 -2.46 -9.19 -9.89
N ALA A 244 -3.33 -10.14 -9.54
CA ALA A 244 -2.93 -11.48 -9.14
C ALA A 244 -2.15 -12.20 -10.26
N LEU A 245 -2.62 -12.09 -11.51
CA LEU A 245 -1.90 -12.62 -12.67
C LEU A 245 -0.54 -11.96 -12.85
N SER A 246 -0.42 -10.64 -12.60
CA SER A 246 0.86 -9.94 -12.66
C SER A 246 1.85 -10.43 -11.60
N ILE A 247 1.38 -10.76 -10.39
CA ILE A 247 2.22 -11.37 -9.36
C ILE A 247 2.69 -12.76 -9.83
N LEU A 248 1.79 -13.57 -10.41
CA LEU A 248 2.15 -14.88 -10.97
C LEU A 248 3.08 -14.79 -12.19
N ALA A 249 3.06 -13.68 -12.94
CA ALA A 249 3.90 -13.51 -14.11
C ALA A 249 5.31 -12.97 -13.76
N PHE A 250 5.39 -12.00 -12.84
CA PHE A 250 6.61 -11.21 -12.65
C PHE A 250 7.38 -11.50 -11.35
N VAL A 251 6.69 -11.91 -10.28
CA VAL A 251 7.33 -12.18 -8.98
C VAL A 251 7.93 -13.58 -9.03
N ASP A 252 9.17 -13.74 -8.59
CA ASP A 252 9.79 -15.06 -8.37
C ASP A 252 10.10 -15.26 -6.88
N ASP A 253 10.13 -16.52 -6.44
CA ASP A 253 10.33 -16.87 -5.04
C ASP A 253 11.79 -16.78 -4.59
N ASP A 254 12.72 -17.06 -5.51
CA ASP A 254 14.16 -17.09 -5.21
C ASP A 254 14.96 -16.34 -6.28
N PRO A 255 15.88 -15.44 -5.87
CA PRO A 255 16.78 -14.77 -6.81
C PRO A 255 17.70 -15.76 -7.57
N HIS A 256 17.95 -16.96 -7.05
CA HIS A 256 18.80 -17.96 -7.71
C HIS A 256 18.21 -18.46 -9.03
N ASP A 257 16.89 -18.64 -9.09
CA ASP A 257 16.20 -19.28 -10.21
C ASP A 257 15.53 -18.28 -11.17
N CYS A 258 15.70 -16.97 -10.94
CA CYS A 258 15.01 -15.95 -11.73
C CYS A 258 15.68 -15.68 -13.08
N GLU A 259 14.91 -15.78 -14.17
CA GLU A 259 15.43 -15.62 -15.54
C GLU A 259 15.61 -14.16 -15.98
N TRP A 260 14.90 -13.23 -15.35
CA TRP A 260 14.92 -11.81 -15.73
C TRP A 260 16.10 -11.02 -15.16
N LEU A 261 16.86 -11.57 -14.21
CA LEU A 261 18.13 -10.97 -13.76
C LEU A 261 19.28 -11.36 -14.67
N THR A 262 20.15 -10.39 -14.97
CA THR A 262 21.41 -10.70 -15.64
C THR A 262 22.31 -11.59 -14.75
N PRO A 263 23.17 -12.45 -15.31
CA PRO A 263 24.03 -13.32 -14.52
C PRO A 263 24.96 -12.59 -13.54
N SER A 264 25.30 -11.33 -13.80
CA SER A 264 26.09 -10.48 -12.89
C SER A 264 25.25 -9.99 -11.71
N GLN A 265 24.03 -9.49 -11.96
CA GLN A 265 23.10 -9.05 -10.91
C GLN A 265 22.68 -10.21 -9.99
N ARG A 266 22.42 -11.38 -10.58
CA ARG A 266 22.08 -12.58 -9.82
C ARG A 266 23.20 -12.98 -8.86
N ARG A 267 24.45 -13.04 -9.35
CA ARG A 267 25.63 -13.34 -8.52
C ARG A 267 25.79 -12.33 -7.39
N TYR A 268 25.63 -11.04 -7.68
CA TYR A 268 25.69 -9.98 -6.66
C TYR A 268 24.70 -10.23 -5.51
N LEU A 269 23.43 -10.52 -5.81
CA LEU A 269 22.42 -10.77 -4.77
C LEU A 269 22.75 -12.04 -3.96
N VAL A 270 23.11 -13.13 -4.63
CA VAL A 270 23.45 -14.40 -3.95
C VAL A 270 24.65 -14.23 -3.02
N ASP A 271 25.71 -13.54 -3.47
CA ASP A 271 26.90 -13.29 -2.66
C ASP A 271 26.60 -12.37 -1.47
N ARG A 272 25.75 -11.36 -1.67
CA ARG A 272 25.35 -10.43 -0.60
C ARG A 272 24.53 -11.12 0.49
N PHE A 273 23.51 -11.89 0.11
CA PHE A 273 22.68 -12.63 1.07
C PHE A 273 23.46 -13.75 1.77
N ARG A 274 24.45 -14.38 1.13
CA ARG A 274 25.39 -15.28 1.83
C ARG A 274 26.19 -14.55 2.91
N GLY A 275 26.55 -13.29 2.69
CA GLY A 275 27.21 -12.44 3.69
C GLY A 275 26.30 -12.14 4.88
N GLU A 276 25.04 -11.76 4.62
CA GLU A 276 24.05 -11.42 5.64
C GLU A 276 23.56 -12.64 6.44
N ALA A 277 23.37 -13.79 5.81
CA ALA A 277 22.96 -15.03 6.47
C ALA A 277 23.98 -15.54 7.50
N ARG A 278 25.26 -15.17 7.37
CA ARG A 278 26.29 -15.49 8.38
C ARG A 278 26.14 -14.65 9.65
N LEU A 279 25.42 -13.53 9.60
CA LEU A 279 25.29 -12.59 10.71
C LEU A 279 24.10 -12.89 11.64
N GLY A 280 23.17 -13.78 11.26
CA GLY A 280 21.99 -14.09 12.08
C GLY A 280 21.48 -15.52 11.92
N LYS A 281 21.72 -16.37 12.92
CA LYS A 281 20.99 -17.64 13.08
C LYS A 281 19.75 -17.38 13.95
N LEU A 282 18.56 -17.43 13.34
CA LEU A 282 17.30 -17.45 14.10
C LEU A 282 17.03 -18.87 14.63
N ALA A 283 16.37 -18.96 15.79
CA ALA A 283 16.04 -20.23 16.44
C ALA A 283 15.10 -21.11 15.60
N ASP A 284 15.23 -22.44 15.69
CA ASP A 284 14.53 -23.39 14.78
C ASP A 284 13.01 -23.49 14.99
N SER A 285 12.46 -23.05 16.12
CA SER A 285 11.02 -23.16 16.43
C SER A 285 10.30 -21.81 16.44
N LEU A 286 9.09 -21.78 15.86
CA LEU A 286 8.21 -20.61 15.82
C LEU A 286 7.94 -20.04 17.22
N ILE A 287 7.70 -20.91 18.20
CA ILE A 287 7.42 -20.52 19.59
C ILE A 287 8.64 -19.85 20.23
N ALA A 288 9.85 -20.35 19.97
CA ALA A 288 11.07 -19.74 20.47
C ALA A 288 11.31 -18.35 19.83
N GLN A 289 11.07 -18.22 18.53
CA GLN A 289 11.19 -16.93 17.82
C GLN A 289 10.17 -15.91 18.36
N LEU A 290 8.90 -16.30 18.49
CA LEU A 290 7.86 -15.43 19.05
C LEU A 290 8.20 -14.98 20.48
N ARG A 291 8.71 -15.90 21.31
CA ARG A 291 9.13 -15.57 22.67
C ARG A 291 10.28 -14.55 22.68
N GLN A 292 11.27 -14.72 21.82
CA GLN A 292 12.38 -13.76 21.72
C GLN A 292 11.90 -12.38 21.25
N LEU A 293 11.02 -12.33 20.25
CA LEU A 293 10.45 -11.09 19.73
C LEU A 293 9.59 -10.35 20.76
N LEU A 294 8.78 -11.07 21.53
CA LEU A 294 7.93 -10.48 22.58
C LEU A 294 8.72 -9.97 23.79
N LEU A 295 9.92 -10.51 24.02
CA LEU A 295 10.80 -10.08 25.12
C LEU A 295 11.67 -8.88 24.74
N LEU A 296 11.77 -8.53 23.46
CA LEU A 296 12.53 -7.36 22.99
C LEU A 296 11.75 -6.05 23.26
N PRO A 297 12.30 -5.11 24.04
CA PRO A 297 11.63 -3.83 24.33
C PRO A 297 11.31 -3.02 23.06
N SER A 298 12.19 -3.10 22.06
CA SER A 298 12.03 -2.43 20.76
C SER A 298 10.74 -2.84 20.05
N THR A 299 10.30 -4.09 20.20
CA THR A 299 9.04 -4.59 19.62
C THR A 299 7.84 -3.81 20.16
N TRP A 300 7.81 -3.56 21.47
CA TRP A 300 6.73 -2.83 22.12
C TRP A 300 6.75 -1.34 21.80
N VAL A 301 7.95 -0.73 21.72
CA VAL A 301 8.09 0.68 21.31
C VAL A 301 7.60 0.88 19.88
N LEU A 302 8.02 0.01 18.95
CA LEU A 302 7.55 0.04 17.56
C LEU A 302 6.04 -0.21 17.47
N GLY A 303 5.53 -1.19 18.21
CA GLY A 303 4.09 -1.47 18.27
C GLY A 303 3.27 -0.28 18.79
N LEU A 304 3.75 0.39 19.85
CA LEU A 304 3.12 1.58 20.40
C LEU A 304 3.15 2.75 19.40
N GLN A 305 4.26 2.94 18.71
CA GLN A 305 4.41 3.97 17.68
C GLN A 305 3.43 3.74 16.52
N PHE A 306 3.33 2.50 16.02
CA PHE A 306 2.37 2.12 15.00
C PHE A 306 0.92 2.32 15.48
N PHE A 307 0.59 1.85 16.69
CA PHE A 307 -0.75 2.00 17.26
C PHE A 307 -1.16 3.48 17.37
N SER A 308 -0.24 4.33 17.82
CA SER A 308 -0.47 5.77 18.00
C SER A 308 -0.62 6.51 16.66
N GLY A 309 0.13 6.10 15.63
CA GLY A 309 0.05 6.71 14.29
C GLY A 309 -1.20 6.29 13.51
N GLU A 310 -1.65 5.05 13.67
CA GLU A 310 -2.74 4.49 12.85
C GLU A 310 -4.15 4.74 13.40
N THR A 311 -4.31 4.84 14.73
CA THR A 311 -5.62 5.09 15.36
C THR A 311 -6.32 6.37 14.87
N PRO A 312 -5.64 7.52 14.66
CA PRO A 312 -6.29 8.72 14.11
C PRO A 312 -6.72 8.60 12.64
N LEU A 313 -6.04 7.74 11.86
CA LEU A 313 -6.15 7.66 10.40
C LEU A 313 -7.17 6.63 9.92
N HIS A 314 -7.37 5.52 10.65
CA HIS A 314 -8.15 4.38 10.14
C HIS A 314 -9.57 4.23 10.72
N GLN A 315 -9.90 4.73 11.93
CA GLN A 315 -11.15 4.32 12.59
C GLN A 315 -11.99 5.37 13.37
N GLY A 316 -11.77 6.68 13.23
CA GLY A 316 -12.79 7.60 13.78
C GLY A 316 -12.49 9.08 13.91
N GLY A 317 -11.25 9.53 13.67
CA GLY A 317 -10.88 10.93 13.92
C GLY A 317 -11.06 11.82 12.71
N LEU A 318 -10.15 11.72 11.74
CA LEU A 318 -9.98 12.78 10.75
C LEU A 318 -10.64 12.46 9.40
N LYS A 319 -10.43 11.26 8.84
CA LYS A 319 -10.97 10.87 7.52
C LYS A 319 -12.49 10.71 7.52
N SER A 320 -13.04 10.09 8.57
CA SER A 320 -14.50 9.94 8.77
C SER A 320 -15.20 11.26 9.14
N MET A 321 -14.47 12.28 9.60
CA MET A 321 -15.01 13.61 9.89
C MET A 321 -14.88 14.57 8.69
N LEU A 322 -13.83 14.45 7.89
CA LEU A 322 -13.61 15.30 6.71
C LEU A 322 -14.67 15.14 5.62
N VAL A 323 -15.27 13.95 5.47
CA VAL A 323 -16.32 13.71 4.47
C VAL A 323 -17.70 14.24 4.92
N PRO A 324 -18.17 14.04 6.18
CA PRO A 324 -19.51 14.47 6.59
C PRO A 324 -19.61 15.92 7.11
N ILE A 325 -18.51 16.52 7.59
CA ILE A 325 -18.53 17.88 8.17
C ILE A 325 -18.97 18.95 7.14
N PRO A 326 -18.45 18.98 5.89
CA PRO A 326 -18.88 19.96 4.89
C PRO A 326 -20.36 19.83 4.52
N MET A 327 -20.89 18.60 4.47
CA MET A 327 -22.31 18.34 4.19
C MET A 327 -23.24 18.81 5.31
N ARG A 328 -22.82 18.72 6.58
CA ARG A 328 -23.60 19.23 7.73
C ARG A 328 -23.65 20.76 7.81
N ILE A 329 -22.71 21.47 7.18
CA ILE A 329 -22.64 22.94 7.16
C ILE A 329 -23.45 23.53 5.98
N GLY A 330 -24.18 22.70 5.23
CA GLY A 330 -25.07 23.16 4.15
C GLY A 330 -24.33 23.60 2.88
N VAL A 331 -23.03 23.28 2.76
CA VAL A 331 -22.27 23.61 1.56
C VAL A 331 -22.35 22.46 0.57
N ARG A 332 -23.04 22.68 -0.56
CA ARG A 332 -23.04 21.75 -1.70
C ARG A 332 -21.65 21.79 -2.36
N PHE A 333 -20.77 20.88 -1.98
CA PHE A 333 -19.56 20.58 -2.73
C PHE A 333 -19.73 19.23 -3.43
N SER A 334 -19.36 19.15 -4.71
CA SER A 334 -19.08 17.86 -5.35
C SER A 334 -17.85 17.26 -4.69
N ILE A 335 -17.92 16.00 -4.23
CA ILE A 335 -16.83 15.31 -3.53
C ILE A 335 -15.56 15.29 -4.40
N ALA A 336 -15.74 15.24 -5.73
CA ALA A 336 -14.65 15.34 -6.70
C ALA A 336 -13.85 16.66 -6.58
N ASP A 337 -14.50 17.79 -6.28
CA ASP A 337 -13.84 19.10 -6.18
C ASP A 337 -13.06 19.28 -4.87
N CYS A 338 -13.51 18.67 -3.77
CA CYS A 338 -12.86 18.80 -2.47
C CYS A 338 -11.51 18.05 -2.47
N GLU A 339 -11.48 16.84 -3.03
CA GLU A 339 -10.27 16.05 -3.12
C GLU A 339 -9.31 16.56 -4.21
N LEU A 340 -9.82 17.09 -5.33
CA LEU A 340 -8.99 17.81 -6.31
C LEU A 340 -8.27 19.01 -5.68
N ARG A 341 -8.95 19.74 -4.78
CA ARG A 341 -8.36 20.87 -4.06
C ARG A 341 -7.39 20.42 -2.97
N CYS A 342 -7.67 19.34 -2.25
CA CYS A 342 -6.73 18.77 -1.27
C CYS A 342 -5.46 18.24 -1.95
N GLY A 343 -5.59 17.56 -3.10
CA GLY A 343 -4.47 17.15 -3.95
C GLY A 343 -3.70 18.35 -4.54
N ALA A 344 -4.40 19.42 -4.92
CA ALA A 344 -3.78 20.67 -5.40
C ALA A 344 -3.03 21.43 -4.29
N ILE A 345 -3.49 21.38 -3.04
CA ILE A 345 -2.80 21.98 -1.88
C ILE A 345 -1.48 21.24 -1.62
N PHE A 346 -1.45 19.90 -1.71
CA PHE A 346 -0.21 19.13 -1.66
C PHE A 346 0.73 19.45 -2.84
N ALA A 347 0.19 19.69 -4.03
CA ALA A 347 0.97 20.11 -5.20
C ALA A 347 1.52 21.55 -5.11
N LEU A 348 0.81 22.45 -4.40
CA LEU A 348 1.24 23.83 -4.15
C LEU A 348 2.33 23.91 -3.07
N HIS A 349 2.26 23.06 -2.03
CA HIS A 349 3.33 22.95 -1.02
C HIS A 349 4.61 22.30 -1.55
N ALA A 350 4.53 21.51 -2.63
CA ALA A 350 5.71 20.99 -3.32
C ALA A 350 6.42 22.02 -4.22
N ARG A 351 5.87 23.23 -4.37
CA ARG A 351 6.44 24.33 -5.17
C ARG A 351 6.94 25.53 -4.35
N SER A 352 6.74 25.53 -3.03
CA SER A 352 7.38 26.46 -2.09
C SER A 352 8.54 25.77 -1.40
#